data_AF-A0AAI9V727-F1
#
_entry.id   AF-A0AAI9V727-F1
#
_cell.length_a   1.000
_cell.length_b   1.000
_cell.length_c   1.000
_cell.angle_alpha   90.00
_cell.angle_beta   90.00
_cell.angle_gamma   90.00
#
_symmetry.space_group_name_H-M   'P 1'
#
loop_
_entity.id
_entity.type
_entity.pdbx_description
1 polymer ?
#
loop_
_entity_poly.entity_id
_entity_poly.type
_entity_poly.pdbx_seq_one_letter_code
_entity_poly.pdbx_strand_id
1 'polypeptide(L)'
;MRTSSLLALGVSALAWTTSALAPLQGSAPYCPPRPATPEQQKVILGEFMQAFYEERNATKALLNHVAEDYIQHNPGALSGRANSLAVLEPFISPNTVNYTIMNKNFQDNIAFIHYRMDLVGGGQPFAVVDVFRFNGTCVMEHWDVAQQRTANSTNPIALF
;
A
#
# COMPACT_ATOMS: atom_id res chain seq x y z
N MET A 1 5.00 -58.78 51.71
CA MET A 1 5.42 -57.36 51.58
C MET A 1 5.86 -57.13 50.14
N ARG A 2 5.03 -56.50 49.31
CA ARG A 2 5.38 -56.10 47.94
C ARG A 2 5.03 -54.62 47.80
N THR A 3 6.04 -53.78 47.71
CA THR A 3 5.92 -52.34 47.45
C THR A 3 6.01 -52.11 45.94
N SER A 4 4.93 -51.62 45.34
CA SER A 4 4.93 -51.15 43.95
C SER A 4 5.20 -49.65 43.93
N SER A 5 6.34 -49.26 43.39
CA SER A 5 6.69 -47.86 43.12
C SER A 5 6.17 -47.46 41.75
N LEU A 6 5.32 -46.43 41.69
CA LEU A 6 4.90 -45.77 40.46
C LEU A 6 5.86 -44.63 40.15
N LEU A 7 6.63 -44.74 39.06
CA LEU A 7 7.37 -43.62 38.48
C LEU A 7 6.42 -42.80 37.59
N ALA A 8 6.23 -41.52 37.92
CA ALA A 8 5.58 -40.56 37.04
C ALA A 8 6.64 -39.90 36.13
N LEU A 9 6.55 -40.13 34.82
CA LEU A 9 7.33 -39.45 33.80
C LEU A 9 6.67 -38.10 33.49
N GLY A 10 7.32 -37.00 33.90
CA GLY A 10 6.93 -35.64 33.50
C GLY A 10 7.42 -35.35 32.08
N VAL A 11 6.50 -35.05 31.16
CA VAL A 11 6.84 -34.57 29.81
C VAL A 11 6.86 -33.04 29.86
N SER A 12 8.04 -32.45 29.74
CA SER A 12 8.20 -31.00 29.59
C SER A 12 7.96 -30.60 28.14
N ALA A 13 6.82 -29.97 27.86
CA ALA A 13 6.54 -29.35 26.57
C ALA A 13 7.25 -27.99 26.48
N LEU A 14 8.24 -27.87 25.59
CA LEU A 14 8.84 -26.60 25.19
C LEU A 14 7.89 -25.90 24.22
N ALA A 15 7.26 -24.81 24.67
CA ALA A 15 6.41 -23.97 23.83
C ALA A 15 7.28 -23.08 22.94
N TRP A 16 7.14 -23.26 21.62
CA TRP A 16 7.70 -22.34 20.62
C TRP A 16 6.75 -21.15 20.51
N THR A 17 7.14 -19.98 20.99
CA THR A 17 6.36 -18.75 20.76
C THR A 17 6.64 -18.26 19.35
N THR A 18 5.75 -18.61 18.42
CA THR A 18 5.66 -17.92 17.14
C THR A 18 5.17 -16.49 17.41
N SER A 19 6.04 -15.50 17.21
CA SER A 19 5.63 -14.09 17.18
C SER A 19 4.80 -13.85 15.92
N ALA A 20 3.51 -14.19 15.98
CA ALA A 20 2.55 -13.73 15.01
C ALA A 20 2.40 -12.21 15.18
N LEU A 21 2.78 -11.45 14.15
CA LEU A 21 2.43 -10.04 14.05
C LEU A 21 0.90 -9.96 14.00
N ALA A 22 0.29 -9.52 15.10
CA ALA A 22 -1.13 -9.28 15.16
C ALA A 22 -1.50 -8.16 14.17
N PRO A 23 -2.64 -8.26 13.47
CA PRO A 23 -3.10 -7.17 12.62
C PRO A 23 -3.49 -5.98 13.51
N LEU A 24 -2.94 -4.80 13.23
CA LEU A 24 -3.36 -3.56 13.87
C LEU A 24 -4.74 -3.15 13.34
N GLN A 25 -5.81 -3.74 13.88
CA GLN A 25 -7.15 -3.20 13.71
C GLN A 25 -7.28 -1.92 14.54
N GLY A 26 -7.38 -0.78 13.84
CA GLY A 26 -7.62 0.54 14.43
C GLY A 26 -6.36 1.31 14.86
N SER A 27 -5.25 1.19 14.13
CA SER A 27 -4.07 2.02 14.38
C SER A 27 -4.38 3.50 14.17
N ALA A 28 -3.94 4.33 15.11
CA ALA A 28 -3.91 5.78 14.94
C ALA A 28 -3.21 6.15 13.62
N PRO A 29 -3.55 7.31 13.01
CA PRO A 29 -2.87 7.78 11.80
C PRO A 29 -1.34 7.71 11.92
N TYR A 30 -0.69 7.37 10.82
CA TYR A 30 0.76 7.29 10.71
C TYR A 30 1.44 8.66 10.57
N CYS A 31 0.64 9.73 10.49
CA CYS A 31 1.10 11.12 10.45
C CYS A 31 0.62 11.86 11.71
N PRO A 32 1.42 12.75 12.33
CA PRO A 32 2.75 13.22 11.90
C PRO A 32 3.83 12.11 11.92
N PRO A 33 4.93 12.29 11.17
CA PRO A 33 5.95 11.25 10.99
C PRO A 33 6.59 10.85 12.32
N ARG A 34 6.67 9.54 12.56
CA ARG A 34 7.42 8.93 13.68
C ARG A 34 8.52 8.03 13.12
N PRO A 35 9.63 7.80 13.85
CA PRO A 35 10.69 6.89 13.39
C PRO A 35 10.13 5.52 12.99
N ALA A 36 10.57 5.01 11.84
CA ALA A 36 10.22 3.69 11.33
C ALA A 36 11.39 3.11 10.53
N THR A 37 11.61 1.80 10.61
CA THR A 37 12.57 1.10 9.75
C THR A 37 12.01 0.92 8.34
N PRO A 38 12.84 0.64 7.32
CA PRO A 38 12.36 0.34 5.97
C PRO A 38 11.35 -0.82 5.92
N GLU A 39 11.51 -1.84 6.77
CA GLU A 39 10.56 -2.97 6.87
C GLU A 39 9.20 -2.52 7.39
N GLN A 40 9.18 -1.63 8.39
CA GLN A 40 7.95 -1.04 8.91
C GLN A 40 7.28 -0.15 7.86
N GLN A 41 8.06 0.64 7.11
CA GLN A 41 7.52 1.44 6.01
C GLN A 41 6.90 0.58 4.90
N LYS A 42 7.49 -0.58 4.58
CA LYS A 42 6.91 -1.54 3.63
C LYS A 42 5.55 -2.09 4.12
N VAL A 43 5.42 -2.36 5.41
CA VAL A 43 4.13 -2.77 6.00
C VAL A 43 3.10 -1.65 5.89
N ILE A 44 3.48 -0.41 6.24
CA ILE A 44 2.61 0.76 6.15
C ILE A 44 2.19 1.03 4.70
N LEU A 45 3.09 0.87 3.73
CA LEU A 45 2.75 0.94 2.31
C LEU A 45 1.74 -0.14 1.94
N GLY A 46 1.90 -1.37 2.43
CA GLY A 46 0.94 -2.45 2.22
C GLY A 46 -0.46 -2.10 2.72
N GLU A 47 -0.57 -1.49 3.89
CA GLU A 47 -1.84 -1.02 4.45
C GLU A 47 -2.44 0.13 3.64
N PHE A 48 -1.62 1.08 3.18
CA PHE A 48 -2.06 2.14 2.27
C PHE A 48 -2.61 1.54 0.97
N MET A 49 -1.88 0.60 0.37
CA MET A 49 -2.28 -0.06 -0.87
C MET A 49 -3.58 -0.85 -0.69
N GLN A 50 -3.74 -1.56 0.44
CA GLN A 50 -4.98 -2.26 0.77
C GLN A 50 -6.16 -1.28 0.85
N ALA A 51 -6.01 -0.18 1.58
CA ALA A 51 -7.07 0.81 1.72
C ALA A 51 -7.43 1.49 0.39
N PHE A 52 -6.43 1.81 -0.43
CA PHE A 52 -6.62 2.54 -1.68
C PHE A 52 -7.11 1.64 -2.82
N TYR A 53 -6.36 0.57 -3.13
CA TYR A 53 -6.57 -0.25 -4.32
C TYR A 53 -7.59 -1.38 -4.10
N GLU A 54 -7.66 -1.96 -2.90
CA GLU A 54 -8.55 -3.10 -2.65
C GLU A 54 -9.87 -2.65 -2.03
N GLU A 55 -9.80 -1.87 -0.95
CA GLU A 55 -11.00 -1.37 -0.24
C GLU A 55 -11.67 -0.19 -0.94
N ARG A 56 -11.04 0.39 -1.97
CA ARG A 56 -11.55 1.55 -2.72
C ARG A 56 -11.90 2.71 -1.79
N ASN A 57 -11.02 3.00 -0.83
CA ASN A 57 -11.23 4.01 0.19
C ASN A 57 -10.05 4.99 0.25
N ALA A 58 -10.01 5.93 -0.70
CA ALA A 58 -9.00 6.99 -0.73
C ALA A 58 -9.01 7.81 0.56
N THR A 59 -10.18 8.10 1.14
CA THR A 59 -10.28 8.85 2.40
C THR A 59 -9.52 8.15 3.52
N LYS A 60 -9.75 6.85 3.73
CA LYS A 60 -9.01 6.05 4.71
C LYS A 60 -7.51 6.01 4.39
N ALA A 61 -7.16 5.74 3.13
CA ALA A 61 -5.77 5.65 2.70
C ALA A 61 -5.00 6.96 2.95
N LEU A 62 -5.56 8.10 2.53
CA LEU A 62 -4.86 9.39 2.64
C LEU A 62 -4.88 9.91 4.07
N LEU A 63 -6.00 9.83 4.81
CA LEU A 63 -6.04 10.34 6.18
C LEU A 63 -5.15 9.55 7.15
N ASN A 64 -5.01 8.24 6.93
CA ASN A 64 -4.21 7.39 7.81
C ASN A 64 -2.72 7.40 7.44
N HIS A 65 -2.34 7.59 6.18
CA HIS A 65 -0.96 7.33 5.74
C HIS A 65 -0.23 8.54 5.14
N VAL A 66 -0.94 9.59 4.73
CA VAL A 66 -0.35 10.73 3.99
C VAL A 66 -0.39 12.00 4.83
N ALA A 67 0.71 12.76 4.85
CA ALA A 67 0.79 14.03 5.57
C ALA A 67 -0.22 15.05 5.03
N GLU A 68 -0.70 15.94 5.88
CA GLU A 68 -1.64 16.98 5.45
C GLU A 68 -1.04 17.91 4.39
N ASP A 69 0.22 18.26 4.58
CA ASP A 69 1.04 19.17 3.76
C ASP A 69 1.96 18.43 2.77
N TYR A 70 1.66 17.17 2.46
CA TYR A 70 2.50 16.38 1.56
C TYR A 70 2.67 17.06 0.18
N ILE A 71 3.84 16.84 -0.42
CA ILE A 71 4.21 17.45 -1.71
C ILE A 71 3.67 16.58 -2.86
N GLN A 72 2.82 17.16 -3.72
CA GLN A 72 2.30 16.50 -4.93
C GLN A 72 2.96 17.10 -6.17
N HIS A 73 3.50 16.23 -7.02
CA HIS A 73 4.15 16.64 -8.27
C HIS A 73 3.31 16.38 -9.53
N ASN A 74 2.20 15.63 -9.43
CA ASN A 74 1.28 15.42 -10.55
C ASN A 74 0.76 16.78 -11.06
N PRO A 75 0.97 17.12 -12.34
CA PRO A 75 0.59 18.42 -12.90
C PRO A 75 -0.93 18.67 -12.96
N GLY A 76 -1.74 17.62 -12.82
CA GLY A 76 -3.20 17.68 -12.74
C GLY A 76 -3.76 17.88 -11.32
N ALA A 77 -2.90 17.97 -10.28
CA ALA A 77 -3.33 18.11 -8.90
C ALA A 77 -2.53 19.19 -8.15
N LEU A 78 -3.21 19.99 -7.34
CA LEU A 78 -2.53 20.87 -6.39
C LEU A 78 -1.96 20.05 -5.21
N SER A 79 -0.87 20.54 -4.62
CA SER A 79 -0.23 19.94 -3.44
C SER A 79 -1.12 19.94 -2.21
N GLY A 80 -0.88 19.00 -1.29
CA GLY A 80 -1.61 18.84 -0.04
C GLY A 80 -2.75 17.81 -0.11
N ARG A 81 -2.97 17.13 1.02
CA ARG A 81 -3.83 15.93 1.10
C ARG A 81 -5.28 16.20 0.70
N ALA A 82 -5.82 17.33 1.13
CA ALA A 82 -7.20 17.71 0.84
C ALA A 82 -7.44 17.88 -0.67
N ASN A 83 -6.50 18.52 -1.38
CA ASN A 83 -6.58 18.70 -2.83
C ASN A 83 -6.52 17.35 -3.55
N SER A 84 -5.71 16.43 -3.05
CA SER A 84 -5.59 15.09 -3.64
C SER A 84 -6.84 14.25 -3.43
N LEU A 85 -7.47 14.32 -2.25
CA LEU A 85 -8.76 13.67 -2.02
C LEU A 85 -9.84 14.15 -3.00
N ALA A 86 -9.86 15.45 -3.30
CA ALA A 86 -10.85 16.02 -4.23
C ALA A 86 -10.67 15.51 -5.67
N VAL A 87 -9.43 15.34 -6.15
CA VAL A 87 -9.17 14.87 -7.52
C VAL A 87 -9.29 13.36 -7.67
N LEU A 88 -9.17 12.60 -6.58
CA LEU A 88 -9.18 11.13 -6.61
C LEU A 88 -10.59 10.53 -6.65
N GLU A 89 -11.65 11.29 -6.36
CA GLU A 89 -13.03 10.78 -6.29
C GLU A 89 -13.47 10.00 -7.53
N PRO A 90 -13.17 10.44 -8.78
CA PRO A 90 -13.49 9.67 -9.99
C PRO A 90 -12.67 8.39 -10.17
N PHE A 91 -11.53 8.28 -9.48
CA PHE A 91 -10.52 7.23 -9.65
C PHE A 91 -10.57 6.15 -8.56
N ILE A 92 -11.66 6.07 -7.80
CA ILE A 92 -11.74 5.13 -6.67
C ILE A 92 -12.82 4.08 -6.85
N SER A 93 -13.89 4.39 -7.58
CA SER A 93 -14.99 3.44 -7.73
C SER A 93 -14.64 2.32 -8.73
N PRO A 94 -14.97 1.04 -8.43
CA PRO A 94 -14.83 -0.04 -9.40
C PRO A 94 -15.79 0.12 -10.59
N ASN A 95 -16.76 1.03 -10.50
CA ASN A 95 -17.66 1.39 -11.60
C ASN A 95 -17.03 2.41 -12.57
N THR A 96 -15.91 3.04 -12.20
CA THR A 96 -15.23 4.03 -13.04
C THR A 96 -13.84 3.55 -13.47
N VAL A 97 -13.11 2.89 -12.58
CA VAL A 97 -11.75 2.40 -12.86
C VAL A 97 -11.44 1.09 -12.15
N ASN A 98 -10.63 0.26 -12.79
CA ASN A 98 -10.06 -0.95 -12.19
C ASN A 98 -8.54 -0.91 -12.24
N TYR A 99 -7.90 -1.47 -11.21
CA TYR A 99 -6.45 -1.42 -11.03
C TYR A 99 -5.89 -2.84 -10.95
N THR A 100 -4.80 -3.09 -11.66
CA THR A 100 -4.02 -4.34 -11.54
C THR A 100 -2.57 -3.98 -11.25
N ILE A 101 -2.10 -4.31 -10.04
CA ILE A 101 -0.70 -4.07 -9.65
C ILE A 101 0.21 -5.05 -10.39
N MET A 102 1.16 -4.53 -11.17
CA MET A 102 2.09 -5.33 -11.96
C MET A 102 3.38 -5.57 -11.20
N ASN A 103 3.95 -4.50 -10.66
CA ASN A 103 5.19 -4.52 -9.91
C ASN A 103 5.12 -3.51 -8.78
N LYS A 104 5.79 -3.83 -7.68
CA LYS A 104 6.04 -2.88 -6.60
C LYS A 104 7.41 -3.11 -6.02
N ASN A 105 8.08 -2.03 -5.66
CA ASN A 105 9.36 -2.10 -4.96
C ASN A 105 9.42 -1.02 -3.87
N PHE A 106 10.30 -1.25 -2.89
CA PHE A 106 10.57 -0.27 -1.86
C PHE A 106 12.04 -0.31 -1.50
N GLN A 107 12.71 0.82 -1.66
CA GLN A 107 14.12 0.99 -1.40
C GLN A 107 14.35 2.26 -0.59
N ASP A 108 15.16 2.15 0.46
CA ASP A 108 15.43 3.21 1.43
C ASP A 108 14.15 3.75 2.07
N ASN A 109 13.62 4.87 1.56
CA ASN A 109 12.34 5.46 1.95
C ASN A 109 11.45 5.78 0.74
N ILE A 110 11.69 5.16 -0.41
CA ILE A 110 10.97 5.37 -1.66
C ILE A 110 10.21 4.10 -2.03
N ALA A 111 8.90 4.23 -2.25
CA ALA A 111 8.05 3.21 -2.82
C ALA A 111 7.83 3.47 -4.32
N PHE A 112 7.82 2.40 -5.12
CA PHE A 112 7.40 2.42 -6.52
C PHE A 112 6.25 1.44 -6.70
N ILE A 113 5.18 1.87 -7.36
CA ILE A 113 4.04 1.01 -7.70
C ILE A 113 3.77 1.18 -9.19
N HIS A 114 4.04 0.15 -9.98
CA HIS A 114 3.66 0.08 -11.38
C HIS A 114 2.37 -0.73 -11.52
N TYR A 115 1.33 -0.13 -12.08
CA TYR A 115 0.04 -0.77 -12.28
C TYR A 115 -0.60 -0.42 -13.60
N ARG A 116 -1.47 -1.32 -14.03
CA ARG A 116 -2.44 -1.08 -15.09
C ARG A 116 -3.70 -0.45 -14.49
N MET A 117 -4.19 0.62 -15.11
CA MET A 117 -5.47 1.26 -14.80
C MET A 117 -6.41 1.14 -16.01
N ASP A 118 -7.49 0.38 -15.85
CA ASP A 118 -8.54 0.20 -16.84
C ASP A 118 -9.70 1.17 -16.59
N LEU A 119 -10.12 1.89 -17.62
CA LEU A 119 -11.29 2.77 -17.56
C LEU A 119 -12.57 1.97 -17.84
N VAL A 120 -13.52 2.02 -16.92
CA VAL A 120 -14.84 1.40 -17.10
C VAL A 120 -15.66 2.27 -18.04
N GLY A 121 -16.30 1.64 -19.02
CA GLY A 121 -17.02 2.34 -20.10
C GLY A 121 -16.24 2.49 -21.40
N GLY A 122 -14.99 2.00 -21.45
CA GLY A 122 -14.19 1.89 -22.67
C GLY A 122 -13.02 2.87 -22.74
N GLY A 123 -12.26 2.78 -23.82
CA GLY A 123 -10.97 3.46 -23.97
C GLY A 123 -9.79 2.52 -23.72
N GLN A 124 -8.58 3.03 -23.94
CA GLN A 124 -7.36 2.26 -23.72
C GLN A 124 -6.90 2.40 -22.25
N PRO A 125 -6.37 1.32 -21.64
CA PRO A 125 -5.86 1.37 -20.28
C PRO A 125 -4.62 2.25 -20.19
N PHE A 126 -4.29 2.66 -18.97
CA PHE A 126 -3.06 3.36 -18.66
C PHE A 126 -2.07 2.43 -17.97
N ALA A 127 -0.79 2.57 -18.29
CA ALA A 127 0.29 2.14 -17.42
C ALA A 127 0.66 3.33 -16.54
N VAL A 128 0.64 3.14 -15.22
CA VAL A 128 0.93 4.20 -14.25
C VAL A 128 2.04 3.74 -13.32
N VAL A 129 2.97 4.63 -13.05
CA VAL A 129 3.97 4.44 -11.99
C VAL A 129 3.78 5.54 -10.97
N ASP A 130 3.33 5.16 -9.78
CA ASP A 130 3.32 6.05 -8.61
C ASP A 130 4.61 5.85 -7.82
N VAL A 131 5.19 6.96 -7.38
CA VAL A 131 6.40 7.01 -6.55
C VAL A 131 6.06 7.78 -5.28
N PHE A 132 6.28 7.16 -4.12
CA PHE A 132 6.03 7.79 -2.83
C PHE A 132 7.30 7.89 -2.02
N ARG A 133 7.57 9.04 -1.42
CA ARG A 133 8.62 9.19 -0.41
C ARG A 133 8.03 9.21 0.99
N PHE A 134 8.62 8.40 1.85
CA PHE A 134 8.30 8.32 3.27
C PHE A 134 9.24 9.20 4.10
N ASN A 135 8.71 9.70 5.21
CA ASN A 135 9.49 10.15 6.36
C ASN A 135 8.98 9.38 7.58
N GLY A 136 9.81 8.46 8.09
CA GLY A 136 9.37 7.59 9.17
C GLY A 136 8.09 6.83 8.79
N THR A 137 7.05 6.94 9.61
CA THR A 137 5.76 6.28 9.36
C THR A 137 4.89 6.92 8.27
N CYS A 138 5.17 8.14 7.83
CA CYS A 138 4.24 8.93 7.03
C CYS A 138 4.70 9.09 5.56
N VAL A 139 3.77 9.05 4.61
CA VAL A 139 4.00 9.46 3.22
C VAL A 139 4.03 10.99 3.15
N MET A 140 5.13 11.55 2.68
CA MET A 140 5.37 13.00 2.65
C MET A 140 5.35 13.59 1.25
N GLU A 141 5.46 12.78 0.21
CA GLU A 141 5.63 13.28 -1.15
C GLU A 141 5.29 12.21 -2.18
N HIS A 142 4.75 12.65 -3.32
CA HIS A 142 4.29 11.80 -4.40
C HIS A 142 4.66 12.36 -5.78
N TRP A 143 5.07 11.47 -6.67
CA TRP A 143 5.19 11.69 -8.11
C TRP A 143 4.43 10.59 -8.84
N ASP A 144 3.92 10.90 -10.02
CA ASP A 144 3.45 9.89 -10.94
C ASP A 144 3.82 10.18 -12.39
N VAL A 145 3.73 9.13 -13.19
CA VAL A 145 3.60 9.22 -14.64
C VAL A 145 2.52 8.25 -15.09
N ALA A 146 1.63 8.73 -15.95
CA ALA A 146 0.56 7.93 -16.53
C ALA A 146 0.67 7.97 -18.06
N GLN A 147 0.82 6.81 -18.69
CA GLN A 147 0.86 6.67 -20.13
C GLN A 147 -0.31 5.81 -20.59
N GLN A 148 -1.18 6.39 -21.44
CA GLN A 148 -2.24 5.61 -22.08
C GLN A 148 -1.62 4.63 -23.09
N ARG A 149 -2.11 3.39 -23.08
CA ARG A 149 -1.72 2.39 -24.07
C ARG A 149 -2.14 2.84 -25.47
N THR A 150 -1.19 2.88 -26.39
CA THR A 150 -1.50 3.13 -27.80
C THR A 150 -2.26 1.95 -28.38
N ALA A 151 -3.38 2.21 -29.07
CA ALA A 151 -4.21 1.16 -29.68
C ALA A 151 -3.42 0.34 -30.73
N ASN A 152 -2.58 1.02 -31.53
CA ASN A 152 -1.78 0.44 -32.62
C ASN A 152 -0.29 0.45 -32.25
N SER A 153 0.09 -0.22 -31.15
CA SER A 153 1.49 -0.32 -30.73
C SER A 153 2.32 -1.09 -31.75
N THR A 154 3.50 -0.58 -32.10
CA THR A 154 4.49 -1.31 -32.91
C THR A 154 5.08 -2.49 -32.13
N ASN A 155 5.28 -2.34 -30.82
CA ASN A 155 5.75 -3.41 -29.95
C ASN A 155 4.56 -4.28 -29.50
N PRO A 156 4.57 -5.60 -29.74
CA PRO A 156 3.47 -6.50 -29.35
C PRO A 156 3.42 -6.79 -27.84
N ILE A 157 4.44 -6.42 -27.08
CA ILE A 157 4.49 -6.58 -25.62
C ILE A 157 3.78 -5.40 -24.95
N ALA A 158 2.91 -5.69 -23.99
CA ALA A 158 2.16 -4.67 -23.25
C ALA A 158 3.08 -3.81 -22.36
N LEU A 159 2.63 -2.59 -22.04
CA LEU A 159 3.35 -1.68 -21.14
C LEU A 159 3.38 -2.17 -19.67
N PHE A 160 2.54 -3.15 -19.34
CA PHE A 160 2.31 -3.72 -18.02
C PHE A 160 2.50 -5.23 -18.03
#